data_AF-A0ABD3X322-F1
#
_entry.id   AF-A0ABD3X322-F1
#
_cell.length_a   1.000
_cell.length_b   1.000
_cell.length_c   1.000
_cell.angle_alpha   90.00
_cell.angle_beta   90.00
_cell.angle_gamma   90.00
#
_symmetry.space_group_name_H-M   'P 1'
#
loop_
_entity.id
_entity.type
_entity.pdbx_description
1 polymer ?
#
loop_
_entity_poly.entity_id
_entity_poly.type
_entity_poly.pdbx_seq_one_letter_code
_entity_poly.pdbx_strand_id
1 'polypeptide(L)'
;MKERLSRTNEELHGVRQDLENTRRESDEKIRKLEEDLERKTEEIKRLKADKNDRQDLENTMRVFNEKIRRYEEDLERKTEKIKHLEAENRDLLNRLSFEAAARMTYNNPNITDLSDQGRPTKISERYTELYDNQWTDAFQNLQNSYQLSDTKAIEVLLDVLYISFGVCKNIRKQREALVQNINEFVGEAGGDVIVSDVMTTLKGAQKKNIAKMHKDYAKKVQEVLKTKYSKELQCIGPYVIECVELCLLMNIQDQPLELRGVVSGQNPVFDVAVFRPYTKSGSRIEHMVWPALYLHNNGPLLCRGVAQGMRDPHKSTIIKVDTSKKNV
;
A
#
# COMPACT_ATOMS: atom_id res chain seq x y z
N MET A 1 72.66 -123.31 -34.37
CA MET A 1 71.48 -122.64 -34.96
C MET A 1 70.33 -122.49 -33.96
N LYS A 2 69.96 -123.54 -33.19
CA LYS A 2 68.87 -123.50 -32.18
C LYS A 2 69.10 -122.53 -31.00
N GLU A 3 70.31 -122.44 -30.43
CA GLU A 3 70.60 -121.51 -29.32
C GLU A 3 70.52 -120.03 -29.71
N ARG A 4 70.97 -119.68 -30.92
CA ARG A 4 70.82 -118.31 -31.44
C ARG A 4 69.35 -117.96 -31.59
N LEU A 5 68.54 -118.86 -32.16
CA LEU A 5 67.09 -118.66 -32.29
C LEU A 5 66.40 -118.48 -30.92
N SER A 6 66.81 -119.24 -29.89
CA SER A 6 66.24 -119.13 -28.54
C SER A 6 66.51 -117.78 -27.89
N ARG A 7 67.77 -117.30 -27.95
CA ARG A 7 68.13 -115.97 -27.43
C ARG A 7 67.41 -114.84 -28.16
N THR A 8 67.32 -114.94 -29.49
CA THR A 8 66.60 -113.94 -30.29
C THR A 8 65.10 -113.91 -29.96
N ASN A 9 64.50 -115.06 -29.59
CA ASN A 9 63.08 -115.14 -29.19
C ASN A 9 62.83 -114.55 -27.80
N GLU A 10 63.75 -114.74 -26.85
CA GLU A 10 63.70 -114.14 -25.51
C GLU A 10 63.89 -112.61 -25.57
N GLU A 11 64.84 -112.12 -26.36
CA GLU A 11 65.04 -110.69 -26.63
C GLU A 11 63.80 -110.07 -27.30
N LEU A 12 63.21 -110.76 -28.29
CA LEU A 12 61.94 -110.33 -28.92
C LEU A 12 60.77 -110.29 -27.93
N HIS A 13 60.72 -111.19 -26.96
CA HIS A 13 59.67 -111.21 -25.95
C HIS A 13 59.81 -110.04 -24.97
N GLY A 14 61.04 -109.77 -24.49
CA GLY A 14 61.34 -108.61 -23.63
C GLY A 14 61.02 -107.28 -24.31
N VAL A 15 61.45 -107.11 -25.56
CA VAL A 15 61.13 -105.90 -26.35
C VAL A 15 59.62 -105.74 -26.54
N ARG A 16 58.87 -106.83 -26.76
CA ARG A 16 57.39 -106.77 -26.85
C ARG A 16 56.75 -106.35 -25.53
N GLN A 17 57.24 -106.85 -24.40
CA GLN A 17 56.72 -106.52 -23.08
C GLN A 17 56.99 -105.06 -22.70
N ASP A 18 58.20 -104.54 -22.98
CA ASP A 18 58.56 -103.14 -22.77
C ASP A 18 57.76 -102.20 -23.67
N LEU A 19 57.54 -102.61 -24.92
CA LEU A 19 56.69 -101.89 -25.86
C LEU A 19 55.23 -101.85 -25.36
N GLU A 20 54.72 -102.94 -24.80
CA GLU A 20 53.37 -103.00 -24.28
C GLU A 20 53.19 -102.19 -22.98
N ASN A 21 54.18 -102.18 -22.09
CA ASN A 21 54.19 -101.33 -20.91
C ASN A 21 54.22 -99.85 -21.29
N THR A 22 55.10 -99.47 -22.22
CA THR A 22 55.20 -98.10 -22.73
C THR A 22 53.89 -97.67 -23.42
N ARG A 23 53.25 -98.58 -24.17
CA ARG A 23 51.93 -98.33 -24.77
C ARG A 23 50.88 -98.05 -23.70
N ARG A 24 50.80 -98.88 -22.64
CA ARG A 24 49.86 -98.66 -21.53
C ARG A 24 50.10 -97.34 -20.80
N GLU A 25 51.35 -96.97 -20.56
CA GLU A 25 51.69 -95.69 -19.93
C GLU A 25 51.32 -94.50 -20.83
N SER A 26 51.53 -94.63 -22.14
CA SER A 26 51.11 -93.64 -23.12
C SER A 26 49.58 -93.51 -23.19
N ASP A 27 48.85 -94.63 -23.23
CA ASP A 27 47.39 -94.66 -23.27
C ASP A 27 46.78 -94.04 -21.99
N GLU A 28 47.35 -94.34 -20.82
CA GLU A 28 46.94 -93.73 -19.55
C GLU A 28 47.20 -92.21 -19.53
N LYS A 29 48.32 -91.77 -20.11
CA LYS A 29 48.65 -90.35 -20.21
C LYS A 29 47.75 -89.62 -21.19
N ILE A 30 47.41 -90.25 -22.33
CA ILE A 30 46.46 -89.73 -23.31
C ILE A 30 45.09 -89.57 -22.65
N ARG A 31 44.59 -90.59 -21.94
CA ARG A 31 43.29 -90.51 -21.26
C ARG A 31 43.22 -89.34 -20.28
N LYS A 32 44.27 -89.14 -19.46
CA LYS A 32 44.34 -88.00 -18.53
C LYS A 32 44.34 -86.65 -19.26
N LEU A 33 45.06 -86.55 -20.38
CA LEU A 33 45.08 -85.34 -21.20
C LEU A 33 43.72 -85.07 -21.86
N GLU A 34 42.99 -86.10 -22.26
CA GLU A 34 41.63 -85.99 -22.81
C GLU A 34 40.63 -85.49 -21.76
N GLU A 35 40.65 -86.08 -20.55
CA GLU A 35 39.82 -85.63 -19.42
C GLU A 35 40.11 -84.17 -19.03
N ASP A 36 41.40 -83.79 -19.01
CA ASP A 36 41.83 -82.41 -18.74
C ASP A 36 41.37 -81.44 -19.84
N LEU A 37 41.48 -81.85 -21.11
CA LEU A 37 41.06 -81.06 -22.25
C LEU A 37 39.54 -80.83 -22.24
N GLU A 38 38.75 -81.86 -21.92
CA GLU A 38 37.30 -81.75 -21.82
C GLU A 38 36.90 -80.79 -20.69
N ARG A 39 37.50 -80.95 -19.50
CA ARG A 39 37.27 -80.05 -18.36
C ARG A 39 37.63 -78.60 -18.69
N LYS A 40 38.77 -78.36 -19.34
CA LYS A 40 39.20 -77.01 -19.75
C LYS A 40 38.30 -76.43 -20.84
N THR A 41 37.79 -77.27 -21.75
CA THR A 41 36.84 -76.84 -22.77
C THR A 41 35.54 -76.36 -22.15
N GLU A 42 35.04 -77.07 -21.14
CA GLU A 42 33.82 -76.69 -20.43
C GLU A 42 34.02 -75.43 -19.58
N GLU A 43 35.18 -75.27 -18.94
CA GLU A 43 35.56 -74.04 -18.23
C GLU A 43 35.58 -72.83 -19.17
N ILE A 44 36.15 -72.98 -20.38
CA ILE A 44 36.17 -71.92 -21.40
C ILE A 44 34.76 -71.53 -21.84
N LYS A 45 33.84 -72.49 -22.00
CA LYS A 45 32.44 -72.18 -22.36
C LYS A 45 31.77 -71.36 -21.26
N ARG A 46 31.95 -71.73 -19.99
CA ARG A 46 31.39 -70.99 -18.85
C ARG A 46 31.95 -69.57 -18.77
N LEU A 47 33.27 -69.41 -18.92
CA LEU A 47 33.92 -68.10 -18.92
C LEU A 47 33.47 -67.22 -20.10
N LYS A 48 33.16 -67.81 -21.26
CA LYS A 48 32.58 -67.07 -22.38
C LYS A 48 31.16 -66.58 -22.11
N ALA A 49 30.34 -67.40 -21.46
CA ALA A 49 28.99 -66.98 -21.05
C ALA A 49 29.04 -65.84 -20.03
N ASP A 50 29.85 -65.98 -18.97
CA ASP A 50 30.06 -64.95 -17.95
C ASP A 50 30.59 -63.64 -18.54
N LYS A 51 31.51 -63.72 -19.51
CA LYS A 51 32.00 -62.55 -20.23
C LYS A 51 30.89 -61.83 -21.01
N ASN A 52 29.96 -62.57 -21.61
CA ASN A 52 28.83 -61.96 -22.34
C ASN A 52 27.85 -61.28 -21.37
N ASP A 53 27.51 -61.93 -20.26
CA ASP A 53 26.62 -61.35 -19.23
C ASP A 53 27.22 -60.06 -18.66
N ARG A 54 28.54 -60.05 -18.42
CA ARG A 54 29.26 -58.85 -17.98
C ARG A 54 29.21 -57.73 -19.02
N GLN A 55 29.27 -58.06 -20.31
CA GLN A 55 29.16 -57.08 -21.39
C GLN A 55 27.76 -56.45 -21.46
N ASP A 56 26.72 -57.24 -21.24
CA ASP A 56 25.34 -56.75 -21.21
C ASP A 56 25.08 -55.86 -19.99
N LEU A 57 25.68 -56.19 -18.85
CA LEU A 57 25.65 -55.33 -17.67
C LEU A 57 26.37 -54.00 -17.90
N GLU A 58 27.55 -54.02 -18.53
CA GLU A 58 28.29 -52.80 -18.90
C GLU A 58 27.48 -51.92 -19.87
N ASN A 59 26.82 -52.52 -20.86
CA ASN A 59 25.95 -51.80 -21.79
C ASN A 59 24.77 -51.15 -21.06
N THR A 60 24.16 -51.87 -20.11
CA THR A 60 23.06 -51.37 -19.29
C THR A 60 23.50 -50.20 -18.39
N MET A 61 24.66 -50.32 -17.74
CA MET A 61 25.26 -49.24 -16.94
C MET A 61 25.52 -48.00 -17.80
N ARG A 62 25.98 -48.17 -19.04
CA ARG A 62 26.22 -47.05 -19.95
C ARG A 62 24.93 -46.26 -20.25
N VAL A 63 23.82 -46.96 -20.47
CA VAL A 63 22.51 -46.32 -20.69
C VAL A 63 22.02 -45.60 -19.44
N PHE A 64 22.18 -46.20 -18.24
CA PHE A 64 21.80 -45.55 -16.99
C PHE A 64 22.65 -44.32 -16.70
N ASN A 65 23.96 -44.36 -16.93
CA ASN A 65 24.85 -43.22 -16.74
C ASN A 65 24.46 -42.04 -17.64
N GLU A 66 24.07 -42.32 -18.90
CA GLU A 66 23.59 -41.27 -19.80
C GLU A 66 22.24 -40.68 -19.32
N LYS A 67 21.35 -41.49 -18.75
CA LYS A 67 20.10 -40.98 -18.13
C LYS A 67 20.39 -40.12 -16.90
N ILE A 68 21.30 -40.56 -16.03
CA ILE A 68 21.71 -39.80 -14.84
C ILE A 68 22.24 -38.43 -15.27
N ARG A 69 23.16 -38.41 -16.24
CA ARG A 69 23.71 -37.17 -16.79
C ARG A 69 22.62 -36.21 -17.29
N ARG A 70 21.64 -36.73 -18.03
CA ARG A 70 20.51 -35.90 -18.51
C ARG A 70 19.64 -35.37 -17.37
N TYR A 71 19.39 -36.17 -16.34
CA TYR A 71 18.63 -35.72 -15.18
C TYR A 71 19.38 -34.68 -14.35
N GLU A 72 20.70 -34.81 -14.22
CA GLU A 72 21.56 -33.80 -13.58
C GLU A 72 21.50 -32.47 -14.34
N GLU A 73 21.66 -32.49 -15.66
CA GLU A 73 21.54 -31.29 -16.51
C GLU A 73 20.16 -30.63 -16.42
N ASP A 74 19.08 -31.42 -16.39
CA ASP A 74 17.71 -30.91 -16.22
C ASP A 74 17.47 -30.31 -14.83
N LEU A 75 18.01 -30.94 -13.80
CA LEU A 75 17.89 -30.46 -12.42
C LEU A 75 18.62 -29.13 -12.26
N GLU A 76 19.81 -28.98 -12.84
CA GLU A 76 20.57 -27.74 -12.84
C GLU A 76 19.82 -26.62 -13.58
N ARG A 77 19.30 -26.89 -14.78
CA ARG A 77 18.46 -25.94 -15.54
C ARG A 77 17.25 -25.45 -14.74
N LYS A 78 16.53 -26.38 -14.11
CA LYS A 78 15.34 -26.04 -13.31
C LYS A 78 15.70 -25.25 -12.06
N THR A 79 16.79 -25.61 -11.40
CA THR A 79 17.29 -24.90 -10.21
C THR A 79 17.65 -23.46 -10.54
N GLU A 80 18.33 -23.22 -11.66
CA GLU A 80 18.70 -21.87 -12.07
C GLU A 80 17.48 -21.03 -12.45
N LYS A 81 16.48 -21.66 -13.09
CA LYS A 81 15.22 -20.98 -13.40
C LYS A 81 14.43 -20.61 -12.14
N ILE A 82 14.43 -21.46 -11.11
CA ILE A 82 13.81 -21.14 -9.82
C ILE A 82 14.50 -19.95 -9.17
N LYS A 83 15.84 -19.92 -9.12
CA LYS A 83 16.58 -18.77 -8.57
C LYS A 83 16.26 -17.46 -9.29
N HIS A 84 16.19 -17.49 -10.62
CA HIS A 84 15.82 -16.32 -11.41
C HIS A 84 14.40 -15.85 -11.08
N LEU A 85 13.43 -16.77 -11.08
CA LEU A 85 12.03 -16.44 -10.75
C LEU A 85 11.89 -15.95 -9.30
N GLU A 86 12.64 -16.48 -8.35
CA GLU A 86 12.67 -15.99 -6.96
C GLU A 86 13.29 -14.60 -6.83
N ALA A 87 14.33 -14.29 -7.61
CA ALA A 87 14.92 -12.95 -7.67
C ALA A 87 13.93 -11.94 -8.26
N GLU A 88 13.29 -12.29 -9.38
CA GLU A 88 12.28 -11.45 -10.04
C GLU A 88 11.03 -11.26 -9.15
N ASN A 89 10.56 -12.32 -8.49
CA ASN A 89 9.45 -12.23 -7.55
C ASN A 89 9.81 -11.35 -6.34
N ARG A 90 11.04 -11.43 -5.81
CA ARG A 90 11.51 -10.51 -4.77
C ARG A 90 11.57 -9.06 -5.24
N ASP A 91 12.05 -8.79 -6.46
CA ASP A 91 12.06 -7.45 -7.03
C ASP A 91 10.64 -6.89 -7.19
N LEU A 92 9.73 -7.68 -7.78
CA LEU A 92 8.32 -7.34 -7.90
C LEU A 92 7.67 -7.11 -6.53
N LEU A 93 7.98 -7.94 -5.53
CA LEU A 93 7.46 -7.79 -4.18
C LEU A 93 8.00 -6.52 -3.49
N ASN A 94 9.27 -6.19 -3.70
CA ASN A 94 9.88 -4.97 -3.18
C ASN A 94 9.31 -3.72 -3.87
N ARG A 95 9.11 -3.77 -5.19
CA ARG A 95 8.48 -2.69 -5.97
C ARG A 95 7.03 -2.52 -5.59
N LEU A 96 6.28 -3.61 -5.44
CA LEU A 96 4.91 -3.59 -4.96
C LEU A 96 4.83 -3.10 -3.51
N SER A 97 5.78 -3.47 -2.65
CA SER A 97 5.86 -2.97 -1.27
C SER A 97 6.21 -1.48 -1.22
N PHE A 98 7.07 -1.01 -2.12
CA PHE A 98 7.41 0.40 -2.27
C PHE A 98 6.24 1.21 -2.84
N GLU A 99 5.58 0.72 -3.88
CA GLU A 99 4.37 1.32 -4.45
C GLU A 99 3.20 1.26 -3.47
N ALA A 100 3.05 0.19 -2.71
CA ALA A 100 2.07 0.08 -1.63
C ALA A 100 2.41 1.03 -0.49
N ALA A 101 3.67 1.18 -0.09
CA ALA A 101 4.08 2.18 0.90
C ALA A 101 3.84 3.62 0.41
N ALA A 102 4.14 3.91 -0.85
CA ALA A 102 3.86 5.19 -1.49
C ALA A 102 2.34 5.45 -1.62
N ARG A 103 1.53 4.42 -1.89
CA ARG A 103 0.07 4.48 -1.89
C ARG A 103 -0.55 4.42 -0.49
N MET A 104 0.19 4.02 0.55
CA MET A 104 -0.24 4.05 1.94
C MET A 104 0.08 5.39 2.61
N THR A 105 1.06 6.15 2.11
CA THR A 105 1.25 7.56 2.50
C THR A 105 0.30 8.48 1.74
N TYR A 106 -0.01 8.15 0.48
CA TYR A 106 -1.08 8.77 -0.30
C TYR A 106 -2.44 8.28 0.21
N ASN A 107 -3.11 9.07 1.06
CA ASN A 107 -4.49 8.82 1.54
C ASN A 107 -4.67 8.06 2.87
N ASN A 108 -3.63 7.93 3.73
CA ASN A 108 -3.79 7.41 5.10
C ASN A 108 -3.49 8.50 6.16
N PRO A 109 -4.52 9.11 6.78
CA PRO A 109 -4.37 10.16 7.80
C PRO A 109 -3.65 9.72 9.09
N ASN A 110 -3.37 8.42 9.24
CA ASN A 110 -2.74 7.83 10.43
C ASN A 110 -1.24 7.49 10.28
N ILE A 111 -0.66 7.61 9.09
CA ILE A 111 0.81 7.47 8.87
C ILE A 111 1.38 8.83 8.45
N THR A 112 0.83 9.91 9.01
CA THR A 112 1.15 11.28 8.63
C THR A 112 2.30 11.80 9.48
N ASP A 113 3.28 12.44 8.84
CA ASP A 113 4.24 13.33 9.47
C ASP A 113 3.48 14.29 10.41
N LEU A 114 3.62 14.07 11.72
CA LEU A 114 2.89 14.80 12.74
C LEU A 114 3.22 16.30 12.75
N SER A 115 4.28 16.71 12.03
CA SER A 115 4.72 18.10 11.90
C SER A 115 3.98 18.89 10.79
N ASP A 116 3.25 18.22 9.88
CA ASP A 116 2.55 18.88 8.78
C ASP A 116 1.36 19.71 9.29
N GLN A 117 1.55 21.04 9.34
CA GLN A 117 0.51 22.00 9.73
C GLN A 117 -0.69 22.00 8.76
N GLY A 118 -0.54 21.41 7.57
CA GLY A 118 -1.59 21.31 6.57
C GLY A 118 -2.44 20.05 6.65
N ARG A 119 -2.24 19.14 7.63
CA ARG A 119 -3.08 17.92 7.74
C ARG A 119 -4.51 18.25 8.22
N PRO A 120 -5.54 17.51 7.80
CA PRO A 120 -6.93 17.81 8.16
C PRO A 120 -7.20 17.91 9.66
N THR A 121 -6.55 17.06 10.48
CA THR A 121 -6.67 17.11 11.94
C THR A 121 -6.09 18.40 12.53
N LYS A 122 -4.93 18.86 12.07
CA LYS A 122 -4.34 20.13 12.53
C LYS A 122 -5.13 21.34 12.06
N ILE A 123 -5.68 21.29 10.84
CA ILE A 123 -6.61 22.31 10.34
C ILE A 123 -7.88 22.32 11.21
N SER A 124 -8.38 21.17 11.64
CA SER A 124 -9.56 21.07 12.51
C SER A 124 -9.32 21.66 13.92
N GLU A 125 -8.11 21.46 14.47
CA GLU A 125 -7.68 22.09 15.71
C GLU A 125 -7.62 23.62 15.55
N ARG A 126 -6.91 24.12 14.52
CA ARG A 126 -6.83 25.56 14.23
C ARG A 126 -8.20 26.19 13.96
N TYR A 127 -9.12 25.45 13.33
CA TYR A 127 -10.49 25.91 13.10
C TYR A 127 -11.27 26.08 14.40
N THR A 128 -11.05 25.20 15.37
CA THR A 128 -11.65 25.32 16.71
C THR A 128 -11.00 26.48 17.48
N GLU A 129 -9.67 26.58 17.47
CA GLU A 129 -8.93 27.66 18.10
C GLU A 129 -9.29 29.05 17.53
N LEU A 130 -9.56 29.14 16.22
CA LEU A 130 -10.00 30.38 15.57
C LEU A 130 -11.34 30.87 16.14
N TYR A 131 -12.27 29.95 16.43
CA TYR A 131 -13.54 30.27 17.06
C TYR A 131 -13.38 30.67 18.52
N ASP A 132 -12.57 29.91 19.28
CA ASP A 132 -12.42 30.16 20.71
C ASP A 132 -11.65 31.48 20.99
N ASN A 133 -10.67 31.81 20.15
CA ASN A 133 -9.79 32.97 20.32
C ASN A 133 -10.20 34.16 19.43
N GLN A 134 -9.72 34.22 18.19
CA GLN A 134 -9.80 35.45 17.39
C GLN A 134 -11.24 35.82 17.01
N TRP A 135 -12.14 34.85 16.86
CA TRP A 135 -13.57 35.15 16.69
C TRP A 135 -14.15 35.81 17.94
N THR A 136 -13.83 35.32 19.13
CA THR A 136 -14.28 35.91 20.41
C THR A 136 -13.76 37.35 20.57
N ASP A 137 -12.47 37.58 20.29
CA ASP A 137 -11.87 38.91 20.34
C ASP A 137 -12.53 39.85 19.33
N ALA A 138 -12.73 39.40 18.09
CA ALA A 138 -13.37 40.17 17.05
C ALA A 138 -14.84 40.49 17.39
N PHE A 139 -15.56 39.53 17.97
CA PHE A 139 -16.93 39.71 18.43
C PHE A 139 -17.03 40.81 19.50
N GLN A 140 -16.17 40.75 20.52
CA GLN A 140 -16.10 41.78 21.56
C GLN A 140 -15.74 43.15 20.99
N ASN A 141 -14.79 43.21 20.04
CA ASN A 141 -14.41 44.47 19.39
C ASN A 141 -15.58 45.09 18.59
N LEU A 142 -16.37 44.27 17.88
CA LEU A 142 -17.54 44.75 17.15
C LEU A 142 -18.60 45.33 18.10
N GLN A 143 -18.86 44.66 19.23
CA GLN A 143 -19.79 45.15 20.24
C GLN A 143 -19.28 46.42 20.93
N ASN A 144 -17.99 46.47 21.31
CA ASN A 144 -17.44 47.58 22.08
C ASN A 144 -17.21 48.83 21.23
N SER A 145 -16.66 48.68 20.03
CA SER A 145 -16.30 49.83 19.17
C SER A 145 -17.49 50.41 18.42
N TYR A 146 -18.48 49.58 18.07
CA TYR A 146 -19.56 49.98 17.17
C TYR A 146 -20.97 49.63 17.70
N GLN A 147 -21.09 49.07 18.91
CA GLN A 147 -22.36 48.72 19.56
C GLN A 147 -23.27 47.85 18.68
N LEU A 148 -22.67 46.96 17.88
CA LEU A 148 -23.43 45.97 17.12
C LEU A 148 -24.18 45.04 18.08
N SER A 149 -25.41 44.67 17.70
CA SER A 149 -26.11 43.57 18.36
C SER A 149 -25.40 42.23 18.11
N ASP A 150 -25.57 41.26 19.01
CA ASP A 150 -24.98 39.92 18.90
C ASP A 150 -25.22 39.31 17.52
N THR A 151 -26.47 39.32 17.06
CA THR A 151 -26.84 38.77 15.74
C THR A 151 -26.11 39.46 14.61
N LYS A 152 -25.93 40.80 14.67
CA LYS A 152 -25.24 41.54 13.61
C LYS A 152 -23.75 41.29 13.65
N ALA A 153 -23.13 41.26 14.83
CA ALA A 153 -21.72 40.93 14.98
C ALA A 153 -21.43 39.51 14.47
N ILE A 154 -22.27 38.53 14.82
CA ILE A 154 -22.20 37.16 14.31
C ILE A 154 -22.31 37.12 12.78
N GLU A 155 -23.25 37.87 12.18
CA GLU A 155 -23.39 37.96 10.73
C GLU A 155 -22.11 38.49 10.06
N VAL A 156 -21.49 39.55 10.60
CA VAL A 156 -20.22 40.09 10.06
C VAL A 156 -19.13 39.02 10.11
N LEU A 157 -18.96 38.34 11.24
CA LEU A 157 -17.88 37.35 11.42
C LEU A 157 -18.09 36.09 10.56
N LEU A 158 -19.33 35.68 10.36
CA LEU A 158 -19.68 34.60 9.43
C LEU A 158 -19.37 35.00 7.99
N ASP A 159 -19.75 36.20 7.58
CA ASP A 159 -19.48 36.70 6.24
C ASP A 159 -17.97 36.79 5.97
N VAL A 160 -17.17 37.25 6.94
CA VAL A 160 -15.70 37.23 6.84
C VAL A 160 -15.19 35.83 6.54
N LEU A 161 -15.65 34.81 7.27
CA LEU A 161 -15.21 33.43 7.06
C LEU A 161 -15.66 32.89 5.69
N TYR A 162 -16.93 33.08 5.32
CA TYR A 162 -17.46 32.58 4.05
C TYR A 162 -16.87 33.30 2.83
N ILE A 163 -16.65 34.61 2.91
CA ILE A 163 -15.98 35.38 1.86
C ILE A 163 -14.53 34.93 1.76
N SER A 164 -13.82 34.74 2.88
CA SER A 164 -12.46 34.21 2.88
C SER A 164 -12.40 32.85 2.19
N PHE A 165 -13.29 31.93 2.58
CA PHE A 165 -13.38 30.61 1.99
C PHE A 165 -13.71 30.68 0.50
N GLY A 166 -14.70 31.49 0.12
CA GLY A 166 -15.13 31.69 -1.27
C GLY A 166 -14.04 32.24 -2.17
N VAL A 167 -13.26 33.23 -1.71
CA VAL A 167 -12.11 33.75 -2.46
C VAL A 167 -11.03 32.67 -2.58
N CYS A 168 -10.74 31.92 -1.51
CA CYS A 168 -9.74 30.85 -1.51
C CYS A 168 -10.11 29.65 -2.40
N LYS A 169 -11.39 29.43 -2.72
CA LYS A 169 -11.83 28.41 -3.70
C LYS A 169 -11.22 28.60 -5.09
N ASN A 170 -10.69 29.77 -5.41
CA ASN A 170 -10.00 29.97 -6.69
C ASN A 170 -8.77 29.07 -6.84
N ILE A 171 -8.09 28.69 -5.74
CA ILE A 171 -6.97 27.75 -5.79
C ILE A 171 -7.41 26.38 -6.29
N ARG A 172 -8.50 25.84 -5.74
CA ARG A 172 -9.00 24.53 -6.19
C ARG A 172 -9.55 24.58 -7.61
N LYS A 173 -10.22 25.66 -8.01
CA LYS A 173 -10.67 25.85 -9.41
C LYS A 173 -9.51 25.85 -10.40
N GLN A 174 -8.38 26.47 -10.05
CA GLN A 174 -7.17 26.44 -10.87
C GLN A 174 -6.59 25.02 -10.98
N ARG A 175 -6.64 24.24 -9.89
CA ARG A 175 -6.23 22.83 -9.92
C ARG A 175 -7.16 21.97 -10.77
N GLU A 176 -8.47 22.10 -10.60
CA GLU A 176 -9.48 21.39 -11.40
C GLU A 176 -9.32 21.68 -12.90
N ALA A 177 -9.13 22.94 -13.27
CA ALA A 177 -8.88 23.34 -14.66
C ALA A 177 -7.57 22.74 -15.22
N LEU A 178 -6.51 22.69 -14.40
CA LEU A 178 -5.23 22.08 -14.81
C LEU A 178 -5.39 20.58 -15.07
N VAL A 179 -6.08 19.86 -14.20
CA VAL A 179 -6.36 18.43 -14.37
C VAL A 179 -7.17 18.18 -15.64
N GLN A 180 -8.21 18.99 -15.87
CA GLN A 180 -9.01 18.90 -17.08
C GLN A 180 -8.16 19.08 -18.35
N ASN A 181 -7.30 20.11 -18.38
CA ASN A 181 -6.43 20.37 -19.52
C ASN A 181 -5.42 19.23 -19.78
N ILE A 182 -4.90 18.59 -18.72
CA ILE A 182 -3.98 17.44 -18.86
C ILE A 182 -4.72 16.24 -19.47
N ASN A 183 -5.92 15.95 -18.97
CA ASN A 183 -6.74 14.85 -19.46
C ASN A 183 -7.15 15.04 -20.92
N GLU A 184 -7.46 16.27 -21.33
CA GLU A 184 -7.75 16.62 -22.73
C GLU A 184 -6.54 16.40 -23.66
N PHE A 185 -5.31 16.55 -23.16
CA PHE A 185 -4.09 16.43 -23.97
C PHE A 185 -3.54 14.99 -24.07
N VAL A 186 -3.59 14.23 -22.97
CA VAL A 186 -2.94 12.90 -22.88
C VAL A 186 -3.94 11.74 -23.04
N GLY A 187 -5.25 12.00 -22.87
CA GLY A 187 -6.28 10.97 -22.77
C GLY A 187 -6.27 10.28 -21.40
N GLU A 188 -7.42 9.75 -20.98
CA GLU A 188 -7.67 9.27 -19.60
C GLU A 188 -6.64 8.24 -19.11
N ALA A 189 -6.24 7.28 -19.96
CA ALA A 189 -5.34 6.20 -19.56
C ALA A 189 -3.87 6.61 -19.33
N GLY A 190 -3.39 7.66 -20.01
CA GLY A 190 -2.05 8.22 -19.79
C GLY A 190 -2.04 9.42 -18.84
N GLY A 191 -3.21 10.02 -18.59
CA GLY A 191 -3.39 11.19 -17.74
C GLY A 191 -3.15 10.91 -16.27
N ASP A 192 -3.59 9.77 -15.74
CA ASP A 192 -3.60 9.51 -14.29
C ASP A 192 -2.22 9.63 -13.60
N VAL A 193 -1.18 9.06 -14.21
CA VAL A 193 0.19 9.12 -13.65
C VAL A 193 0.71 10.56 -13.67
N ILE A 194 0.56 11.25 -14.80
CA ILE A 194 1.03 12.63 -15.00
C ILE A 194 0.27 13.59 -14.08
N VAL A 195 -1.07 13.43 -13.98
CA VAL A 195 -1.93 14.21 -13.10
C VAL A 195 -1.48 14.05 -11.64
N SER A 196 -1.18 12.83 -11.20
CA SER A 196 -0.75 12.58 -9.83
C SER A 196 0.55 13.31 -9.48
N ASP A 197 1.56 13.22 -10.34
CA ASP A 197 2.86 13.88 -10.14
C ASP A 197 2.76 15.40 -10.16
N VAL A 198 2.01 15.95 -11.12
CA VAL A 198 1.74 17.38 -11.23
C VAL A 198 1.00 17.89 -10.00
N MET A 199 -0.02 17.16 -9.54
CA MET A 199 -0.84 17.57 -8.39
C MET A 199 -0.07 17.55 -7.08
N THR A 200 0.79 16.55 -6.88
CA THR A 200 1.68 16.45 -5.72
C THR A 200 2.70 17.60 -5.72
N THR A 201 3.31 17.86 -6.87
CA THR A 201 4.30 18.94 -7.05
C THR A 201 3.66 20.32 -6.81
N LEU A 202 2.47 20.54 -7.37
CA LEU A 202 1.73 21.78 -7.22
C LEU A 202 1.32 22.03 -5.77
N LYS A 203 0.80 21.01 -5.06
CA LYS A 203 0.50 21.12 -3.62
C LYS A 203 1.73 21.47 -2.81
N GLY A 204 2.85 20.80 -3.08
CA GLY A 204 4.13 21.10 -2.43
C GLY A 204 4.58 22.55 -2.65
N ALA A 205 4.47 23.06 -3.89
CA ALA A 205 4.78 24.44 -4.22
C ALA A 205 3.82 25.44 -3.56
N GLN A 206 2.52 25.13 -3.49
CA GLN A 206 1.52 25.95 -2.82
C GLN A 206 1.78 26.04 -1.31
N LYS A 207 2.06 24.90 -0.65
CA LYS A 207 2.43 24.88 0.78
C LYS A 207 3.67 25.73 1.06
N LYS A 208 4.72 25.63 0.24
CA LYS A 208 5.95 26.43 0.39
C LYS A 208 5.72 27.93 0.20
N ASN A 209 4.74 28.32 -0.62
CA ASN A 209 4.45 29.73 -0.94
C ASN A 209 3.26 30.29 -0.15
N ILE A 210 2.79 29.61 0.90
CA ILE A 210 1.56 29.99 1.60
C ILE A 210 1.61 31.41 2.16
N ALA A 211 2.74 31.85 2.71
CA ALA A 211 2.89 33.22 3.23
C ALA A 211 2.71 34.29 2.14
N LYS A 212 3.22 34.03 0.92
CA LYS A 212 3.05 34.94 -0.21
C LYS A 212 1.59 34.94 -0.69
N MET A 213 1.00 33.75 -0.86
CA MET A 213 -0.40 33.62 -1.28
C MET A 213 -1.33 34.27 -0.26
N HIS A 214 -1.08 34.06 1.03
CA HIS A 214 -1.85 34.65 2.12
C HIS A 214 -1.97 36.16 1.98
N LYS A 215 -0.85 36.86 1.73
CA LYS A 215 -0.85 38.31 1.52
C LYS A 215 -1.74 38.74 0.34
N ASP A 216 -1.70 38.01 -0.77
CA ASP A 216 -2.48 38.34 -1.97
C ASP A 216 -3.97 38.04 -1.77
N TYR A 217 -4.30 36.92 -1.14
CA TYR A 217 -5.69 36.54 -0.85
C TYR A 217 -6.30 37.41 0.24
N ALA A 218 -5.53 37.81 1.26
CA ALA A 218 -5.99 38.72 2.31
C ALA A 218 -6.38 40.09 1.71
N LYS A 219 -5.61 40.62 0.76
CA LYS A 219 -5.97 41.83 0.03
C LYS A 219 -7.29 41.68 -0.72
N LYS A 220 -7.45 40.60 -1.50
CA LYS A 220 -8.69 40.33 -2.25
C LYS A 220 -9.90 40.20 -1.33
N VAL A 221 -9.75 39.49 -0.21
CA VAL A 221 -10.81 39.34 0.80
C VAL A 221 -11.16 40.68 1.43
N GLN A 222 -10.16 41.50 1.80
CA GLN A 222 -10.41 42.84 2.33
C GLN A 222 -11.11 43.75 1.32
N GLU A 223 -10.77 43.68 0.03
CA GLU A 223 -11.44 44.45 -1.03
C GLU A 223 -12.92 44.10 -1.12
N VAL A 224 -13.26 42.80 -1.07
CA VAL A 224 -14.66 42.34 -1.06
C VAL A 224 -15.37 42.77 0.22
N LEU A 225 -14.74 42.61 1.39
CA LEU A 225 -15.36 42.97 2.66
C LEU A 225 -15.58 44.48 2.81
N LYS A 226 -14.70 45.31 2.24
CA LYS A 226 -14.83 46.78 2.29
C LYS A 226 -16.10 47.28 1.62
N THR A 227 -16.68 46.54 0.68
CA THR A 227 -17.94 46.95 0.04
C THR A 227 -19.14 46.82 0.97
N LYS A 228 -19.04 46.00 2.03
CA LYS A 228 -20.15 45.72 2.97
C LYS A 228 -19.87 46.19 4.41
N TYR A 229 -18.62 46.16 4.86
CA TYR A 229 -18.21 46.30 6.28
C TYR A 229 -17.00 47.23 6.47
N SER A 230 -16.95 48.34 5.73
CA SER A 230 -15.77 49.21 5.70
C SER A 230 -15.34 49.77 7.06
N LYS A 231 -16.29 50.04 7.96
CA LYS A 231 -16.01 50.55 9.31
C LYS A 231 -15.55 49.42 10.22
N GLU A 232 -16.34 48.35 10.28
CA GLU A 232 -16.15 47.18 11.15
C GLU A 232 -14.79 46.51 10.92
N LEU A 233 -14.30 46.51 9.67
CA LEU A 233 -12.99 45.96 9.30
C LEU A 233 -11.81 46.56 10.08
N GLN A 234 -11.95 47.77 10.63
CA GLN A 234 -10.89 48.44 11.37
C GLN A 234 -10.54 47.73 12.68
N CYS A 235 -11.47 46.99 13.29
CA CYS A 235 -11.27 46.33 14.59
C CYS A 235 -11.22 44.79 14.53
N ILE A 236 -11.38 44.19 13.34
CA ILE A 236 -11.39 42.72 13.14
C ILE A 236 -10.27 42.21 12.22
N GLY A 237 -9.27 43.04 11.93
CA GLY A 237 -8.16 42.71 11.03
C GLY A 237 -7.44 41.38 11.34
N PRO A 238 -7.08 41.08 12.61
CA PRO A 238 -6.46 39.80 12.97
C PRO A 238 -7.33 38.59 12.62
N TYR A 239 -8.64 38.66 12.87
CA TYR A 239 -9.58 37.59 12.52
C TYR A 239 -9.66 37.38 11.01
N VAL A 240 -9.70 38.45 10.20
CA VAL A 240 -9.67 38.35 8.73
C VAL A 240 -8.39 37.64 8.26
N ILE A 241 -7.24 37.98 8.84
CA ILE A 241 -5.95 37.39 8.50
C ILE A 241 -5.93 35.88 8.77
N GLU A 242 -6.40 35.44 9.94
CA GLU A 242 -6.45 34.02 10.30
C GLU A 242 -7.48 33.25 9.46
N CYS A 243 -8.66 33.84 9.19
CA CYS A 243 -9.65 33.24 8.29
C CYS A 243 -9.06 32.96 6.91
N VAL A 244 -8.31 33.90 6.34
CA VAL A 244 -7.68 33.73 5.02
C VAL A 244 -6.67 32.60 5.03
N GLU A 245 -5.77 32.57 6.02
CA GLU A 245 -4.73 31.53 6.09
C GLU A 245 -5.34 30.14 6.23
N LEU A 246 -6.31 30.01 7.13
CA LEU A 246 -6.98 28.75 7.37
C LEU A 246 -7.77 28.29 6.14
N CYS A 247 -8.48 29.20 5.46
CA CYS A 247 -9.21 28.91 4.23
C CYS A 247 -8.28 28.51 3.07
N LEU A 248 -7.07 29.06 2.99
CA LEU A 248 -6.06 28.61 2.03
C LEU A 248 -5.66 27.17 2.32
N LEU A 249 -5.35 26.84 3.57
CA LEU A 249 -4.98 25.48 3.98
C LEU A 249 -6.09 24.48 3.68
N MET A 250 -7.36 24.84 3.92
CA MET A 250 -8.52 24.02 3.60
C MET A 250 -8.64 23.71 2.10
N ASN A 251 -8.32 24.68 1.23
CA ASN A 251 -8.47 24.55 -0.22
C ASN A 251 -7.24 23.98 -0.95
N ILE A 252 -6.07 23.92 -0.30
CA ILE A 252 -4.82 23.32 -0.83
C ILE A 252 -4.80 21.79 -0.66
N GLN A 253 -5.71 21.22 0.13
CA GLN A 253 -5.79 19.76 0.27
C GLN A 253 -6.08 19.06 -1.07
N ASP A 254 -5.74 17.78 -1.16
CA ASP A 254 -5.98 16.99 -2.38
C ASP A 254 -7.49 16.78 -2.57
N GLN A 255 -8.20 16.57 -1.46
CA GLN A 255 -9.63 16.81 -1.35
C GLN A 255 -9.86 18.03 -0.46
N PRO A 256 -10.32 19.16 -1.01
CA PRO A 256 -10.61 20.36 -0.24
C PRO A 256 -11.62 20.11 0.87
N LEU A 257 -11.36 20.67 2.05
CA LEU A 257 -12.32 20.66 3.15
C LEU A 257 -13.53 21.51 2.80
N GLU A 258 -14.68 21.21 3.39
CA GLU A 258 -15.92 21.93 3.13
C GLU A 258 -16.52 22.50 4.41
N LEU A 259 -16.86 23.80 4.35
CA LEU A 259 -17.67 24.47 5.35
C LEU A 259 -19.14 24.28 5.01
N ARG A 260 -19.90 23.72 5.95
CA ARG A 260 -21.36 23.59 5.81
C ARG A 260 -22.07 24.45 6.81
N GLY A 261 -22.86 25.36 6.25
CA GLY A 261 -23.77 26.19 7.02
C GLY A 261 -25.21 25.73 6.93
N VAL A 262 -26.06 26.46 7.64
CA VAL A 262 -27.51 26.39 7.47
C VAL A 262 -27.99 27.55 6.61
N VAL A 263 -28.96 27.27 5.74
CA VAL A 263 -29.61 28.31 4.94
C VAL A 263 -30.59 29.06 5.83
N SER A 264 -30.36 30.36 6.00
CA SER A 264 -31.24 31.24 6.77
C SER A 264 -32.66 31.22 6.19
N GLY A 265 -33.68 31.13 7.07
CA GLY A 265 -35.10 31.11 6.69
C GLY A 265 -35.70 29.73 6.40
N GLN A 266 -34.90 28.66 6.35
CA GLN A 266 -35.42 27.29 6.17
C GLN A 266 -35.76 26.56 7.49
N ASN A 267 -35.53 27.22 8.64
CA ASN A 267 -35.71 26.68 9.99
C ASN A 267 -35.25 25.22 10.12
N PRO A 268 -33.99 24.92 9.76
CA PRO A 268 -33.51 23.55 9.72
C PRO A 268 -33.51 22.93 11.12
N VAL A 269 -33.63 21.61 11.15
CA VAL A 269 -33.60 20.83 12.39
C VAL A 269 -32.28 21.08 13.10
N PHE A 270 -32.34 21.28 14.41
CA PHE A 270 -31.14 21.36 15.24
C PHE A 270 -30.57 19.95 15.44
N ASP A 271 -29.67 19.54 14.56
CA ASP A 271 -28.95 18.27 14.72
C ASP A 271 -27.78 18.43 15.70
N VAL A 272 -27.94 17.88 16.89
CA VAL A 272 -26.92 17.90 17.97
C VAL A 272 -25.65 17.11 17.63
N ALA A 273 -25.69 16.24 16.62
CA ALA A 273 -24.51 15.56 16.11
C ALA A 273 -23.62 16.50 15.28
N VAL A 274 -24.22 17.52 14.63
CA VAL A 274 -23.55 18.46 13.74
C VAL A 274 -23.29 19.82 14.41
N PHE A 275 -24.21 20.27 15.27
CA PHE A 275 -24.13 21.59 15.90
C PHE A 275 -24.14 21.50 17.43
N ARG A 276 -23.32 22.36 18.06
CA ARG A 276 -23.38 22.68 19.49
C ARG A 276 -24.27 23.91 19.70
N PRO A 277 -25.04 23.98 20.79
CA PRO A 277 -25.82 25.18 21.11
C PRO A 277 -24.89 26.35 21.43
N TYR A 278 -25.19 27.54 20.89
CA TYR A 278 -24.49 28.77 21.23
C TYR A 278 -24.84 29.23 22.65
N THR A 279 -26.06 29.74 22.85
CA THR A 279 -26.59 30.06 24.19
C THR A 279 -27.81 29.24 24.55
N LYS A 280 -28.66 28.92 23.56
CA LYS A 280 -29.89 28.14 23.76
C LYS A 280 -29.94 26.99 22.77
N SER A 281 -30.50 25.89 23.25
CA SER A 281 -30.91 24.77 22.41
C SER A 281 -32.38 24.91 22.01
N GLY A 282 -32.79 24.18 20.97
CA GLY A 282 -34.13 24.17 20.42
C GLY A 282 -34.29 23.03 19.43
N SER A 283 -35.51 22.78 18.94
CA SER A 283 -35.75 21.77 17.89
C SER A 283 -35.32 22.26 16.51
N ARG A 284 -35.16 23.57 16.33
CA ARG A 284 -34.79 24.23 15.08
C ARG A 284 -33.71 25.27 15.30
N ILE A 285 -32.92 25.51 14.27
CA ILE A 285 -31.88 26.54 14.28
C ILE A 285 -32.50 27.89 13.93
N GLU A 286 -32.29 28.88 14.81
CA GLU A 286 -32.66 30.28 14.62
C GLU A 286 -31.64 30.98 13.71
N HIS A 287 -30.36 30.89 14.07
CA HIS A 287 -29.25 31.36 13.26
C HIS A 287 -27.99 30.55 13.55
N MET A 288 -27.11 30.47 12.54
CA MET A 288 -25.78 29.89 12.71
C MET A 288 -24.86 30.90 13.38
N VAL A 289 -23.86 30.40 14.11
CA VAL A 289 -22.78 31.20 14.69
C VAL A 289 -21.43 30.77 14.11
N TRP A 290 -21.23 29.47 13.96
CA TRP A 290 -20.02 28.88 13.41
C TRP A 290 -20.36 27.68 12.51
N PRO A 291 -19.82 27.60 11.28
CA PRO A 291 -20.11 26.48 10.40
C PRO A 291 -19.60 25.14 10.94
N ALA A 292 -20.19 24.05 10.46
CA ALA A 292 -19.61 22.73 10.62
C ALA A 292 -18.52 22.50 9.56
N LEU A 293 -17.42 21.86 9.95
CA LEU A 293 -16.30 21.55 9.06
C LEU A 293 -16.28 20.06 8.70
N TYR A 294 -16.18 19.77 7.41
CA TYR A 294 -16.15 18.43 6.87
C TYR A 294 -14.82 18.16 6.15
N LEU A 295 -14.38 16.90 6.17
CA LEU A 295 -13.11 16.49 5.57
C LEU A 295 -13.07 16.77 4.05
N HIS A 296 -14.18 16.53 3.37
CA HIS A 296 -14.41 16.87 1.97
C HIS A 296 -15.91 16.95 1.71
N ASN A 297 -16.31 17.29 0.48
CA ASN A 297 -17.73 17.26 0.13
C ASN A 297 -18.30 15.84 0.30
N ASN A 298 -19.38 15.71 1.08
CA ASN A 298 -19.99 14.45 1.51
C ASN A 298 -19.08 13.53 2.34
N GLY A 299 -17.98 14.07 2.87
CA GLY A 299 -17.09 13.37 3.78
C GLY A 299 -17.58 13.36 5.23
N PRO A 300 -16.81 12.74 6.13
CA PRO A 300 -17.09 12.75 7.57
C PRO A 300 -16.96 14.15 8.18
N LEU A 301 -17.69 14.38 9.26
CA LEU A 301 -17.61 15.57 10.08
C LEU A 301 -16.25 15.62 10.82
N LEU A 302 -15.52 16.73 10.69
CA LEU A 302 -14.29 16.99 11.43
C LEU A 302 -14.57 17.82 12.70
N CYS A 303 -15.29 18.94 12.55
CA CYS A 303 -15.66 19.81 13.65
C CYS A 303 -17.15 20.09 13.62
N ARG A 304 -17.81 19.98 14.78
CA ARG A 304 -19.18 20.49 14.95
C ARG A 304 -19.21 22.00 14.77
N GLY A 305 -20.26 22.50 14.14
CA GLY A 305 -20.55 23.91 14.12
C GLY A 305 -21.17 24.38 15.43
N VAL A 306 -21.48 25.68 15.49
CA VAL A 306 -22.19 26.31 16.61
C VAL A 306 -23.41 27.04 16.06
N ALA A 307 -24.56 26.82 16.67
CA ALA A 307 -25.82 27.42 16.24
C ALA A 307 -26.71 27.80 17.42
N GLN A 308 -27.53 28.83 17.25
CA GLN A 308 -28.53 29.23 18.21
C GLN A 308 -29.83 28.45 17.93
N GLY A 309 -30.36 27.77 18.94
CA GLY A 309 -31.67 27.12 18.86
C GLY A 309 -32.82 28.10 19.05
N MET A 310 -33.90 27.92 18.30
CA MET A 310 -35.14 28.67 18.49
C MET A 310 -35.74 28.37 19.87
N ARG A 311 -36.25 29.41 20.53
CA ARG A 311 -36.95 29.28 21.80
C ARG A 311 -38.21 28.44 21.61
N ASP A 312 -38.31 27.35 22.34
CA ASP A 312 -39.52 26.53 22.37
C ASP A 312 -40.58 27.26 23.24
N PRO A 313 -41.72 27.72 22.67
CA PRO A 313 -42.68 28.51 23.42
C PRO A 313 -43.24 27.78 24.65
N HIS A 314 -43.17 26.45 24.68
CA HIS A 314 -43.78 25.62 25.73
C HIS A 314 -42.88 25.30 26.92
N LYS A 315 -41.58 25.66 26.89
CA LYS A 315 -40.67 25.47 28.04
C LYS A 315 -40.53 26.70 28.94
N SER A 316 -41.18 27.82 28.59
CA SER A 316 -41.04 29.11 29.31
C SER A 316 -42.05 29.32 30.46
N THR A 317 -43.03 28.43 30.63
CA THR A 317 -44.18 28.67 31.52
C THR A 317 -44.05 28.03 32.92
N ILE A 318 -43.08 27.14 33.13
CA ILE A 318 -42.88 26.48 34.43
C ILE A 318 -41.65 27.09 35.09
N ILE A 319 -41.82 28.26 35.70
CA ILE A 319 -41.21 28.76 36.95
C ILE A 319 -41.81 30.18 37.11
N LYS A 320 -43.07 30.25 37.54
CA LYS A 320 -43.53 31.34 38.41
C LYS A 320 -43.63 30.71 39.78
N VAL A 321 -42.60 30.94 40.61
CA VAL A 321 -42.67 30.62 42.04
C VAL A 321 -43.79 31.48 42.62
N ASP A 322 -44.82 30.81 43.09
CA ASP A 322 -45.96 31.38 43.78
C ASP A 322 -45.48 31.96 45.13
N THR A 323 -45.16 33.25 45.13
CA THR A 323 -45.04 34.06 46.35
C THR A 323 -46.42 34.51 46.80
N SER A 324 -47.27 33.58 47.24
CA SER A 324 -48.44 33.92 48.05
C SER A 324 -49.02 32.72 48.78
N LYS A 325 -48.49 32.43 49.97
CA LYS A 325 -49.25 31.97 51.16
C LYS A 325 -48.30 31.59 52.29
N LYS A 326 -48.18 32.47 53.29
CA LYS A 326 -48.19 32.15 54.72
C LYS A 326 -48.20 33.44 55.53
N ASN A 327 -49.41 33.89 55.84
CA ASN A 327 -49.75 34.66 57.03
C ASN A 327 -51.09 34.11 57.51
N VAL A 328 -51.04 33.16 58.45
CA VAL A 328 -51.91 33.05 59.62
C VAL A 328 -51.06 32.44 60.72
#